data_AF-A0A1G1VKH3-F1
#
_entry.id   AF-A0A1G1VKH3-F1
#
_cell.length_a   1.000
_cell.length_b   1.000
_cell.length_c   1.000
_cell.angle_alpha   90.00
_cell.angle_beta   90.00
_cell.angle_gamma   90.00
#
_symmetry.space_group_name_H-M   'P 1'
#
loop_
_entity.id
_entity.type
_entity.pdbx_description
1 polymer ?
#
loop_
_entity_poly.entity_id
_entity_poly.type
_entity_poly.pdbx_seq_one_letter_code
_entity_poly.pdbx_strand_id
1 'polypeptide(L)'
;MELSKTKKLLLDLRRATQRLEEALEAEPTQLHQDATIQRFEFTFELAWKLMRVMILDKGIEVFGPKNVIRRAAQVELINDPETWIEFLKARNLTTHVYDQPVAEEIYNQAKKFPEVVRELIERAEKEIE
;
A
#
# COMPACT_ATOMS: atom_id res chain seq x y z
N MET A 1 -20.41 6.85 17.83
CA MET A 1 -20.06 5.43 17.65
C MET A 1 -18.64 5.40 17.13
N GLU A 2 -17.71 4.82 17.88
CA GLU A 2 -16.29 4.80 17.50
C GLU A 2 -16.10 3.92 16.26
N LEU A 3 -15.35 4.42 15.27
CA LEU A 3 -15.09 3.66 14.04
C LEU A 3 -14.18 2.47 14.38
N SER A 4 -14.51 1.26 13.93
CA SER A 4 -13.61 0.10 14.14
C SER A 4 -12.24 0.40 13.54
N LYS A 5 -11.18 -0.19 14.13
CA LYS A 5 -9.79 -0.01 13.65
C LYS A 5 -9.66 -0.30 12.15
N THR A 6 -10.34 -1.33 11.68
CA THR A 6 -10.41 -1.74 10.27
C THR A 6 -11.03 -0.64 9.39
N LYS A 7 -12.20 -0.11 9.77
CA LYS A 7 -12.87 0.99 9.05
C LYS A 7 -12.01 2.26 9.02
N LYS A 8 -11.29 2.56 10.11
CA LYS A 8 -10.38 3.72 10.17
C LYS A 8 -9.20 3.56 9.20
N LEU A 9 -8.54 2.39 9.23
CA LEU A 9 -7.42 2.10 8.31
C LEU A 9 -7.86 2.12 6.85
N LEU A 10 -9.05 1.61 6.55
CA LEU A 10 -9.62 1.66 5.20
C LEU A 10 -9.84 3.11 4.73
N LEU A 11 -10.42 3.96 5.57
CA LEU A 11 -10.60 5.39 5.24
C LEU A 11 -9.27 6.11 5.04
N ASP A 12 -8.30 5.85 5.91
CA ASP A 12 -6.96 6.43 5.80
C ASP A 12 -6.25 5.94 4.53
N LEU A 13 -6.38 4.66 4.18
CA LEU A 13 -5.84 4.08 2.94
C LEU A 13 -6.47 4.73 1.69
N ARG A 14 -7.78 4.95 1.66
CA ARG A 14 -8.46 5.67 0.56
C ARG A 14 -7.88 7.07 0.37
N ARG A 15 -7.73 7.84 1.45
CA ARG A 15 -7.15 9.18 1.41
C ARG A 15 -5.69 9.16 0.96
N ALA A 16 -4.91 8.19 1.44
CA ALA A 16 -3.52 8.02 1.04
C ALA A 16 -3.37 7.69 -0.45
N THR A 17 -4.22 6.81 -0.96
CA THR A 17 -4.27 6.41 -2.37
C THR A 17 -4.64 7.59 -3.26
N GLN A 18 -5.67 8.35 -2.91
CA GLN A 18 -6.03 9.57 -3.64
C GLN A 18 -4.87 10.57 -3.69
N ARG A 19 -4.19 10.80 -2.56
CA ARG A 19 -3.01 11.68 -2.53
C ARG A 19 -1.89 11.14 -3.41
N LEU A 20 -1.66 9.83 -3.45
CA LEU A 20 -0.66 9.26 -4.35
C LEU A 20 -1.02 9.54 -5.82
N GLU A 21 -2.28 9.35 -6.19
CA GLU A 21 -2.79 9.65 -7.55
C GLU A 21 -2.61 11.12 -7.92
N GLU A 22 -2.96 12.05 -7.03
CA GLU A 22 -2.75 13.49 -7.24
C GLU A 22 -1.27 13.83 -7.51
N ALA A 23 -0.33 13.11 -6.89
CA ALA A 23 1.09 13.34 -7.14
C ALA A 23 1.55 12.81 -8.50
N LEU A 24 0.88 11.79 -9.03
CA LEU A 24 1.17 11.19 -10.33
C LEU A 24 0.63 12.00 -11.50
N GLU A 25 -0.37 12.85 -11.26
CA GLU A 25 -0.92 13.78 -12.26
C GLU A 25 -0.05 15.03 -12.46
N ALA A 26 0.80 15.36 -11.49
CA ALA A 26 1.68 16.52 -11.54
C ALA A 26 2.89 16.29 -12.48
N GLU A 27 3.50 17.39 -12.94
CA GLU A 27 4.72 17.33 -13.74
C GLU A 27 5.86 16.64 -12.96
N PRO A 28 6.57 15.66 -13.55
CA PRO A 28 7.49 14.79 -12.83
C PRO A 28 8.87 15.44 -12.58
N THR A 29 8.90 16.60 -11.94
CA THR A 29 10.14 17.20 -11.42
C THR A 29 10.74 16.33 -10.31
N GLN A 30 12.01 16.52 -9.97
CA GLN A 30 12.67 15.79 -8.87
C GLN A 30 11.91 15.92 -7.53
N LEU A 31 11.48 17.13 -7.16
CA LEU A 31 10.71 17.36 -5.93
C LEU A 31 9.35 16.63 -5.94
N HIS A 32 8.71 16.55 -7.10
CA HIS A 32 7.45 15.80 -7.27
C HIS A 32 7.68 14.28 -7.19
N GLN A 33 8.81 13.79 -7.70
CA GLN A 33 9.20 12.38 -7.56
C GLN A 33 9.42 12.03 -6.08
N ASP A 34 10.17 12.85 -5.33
CA ASP A 34 10.39 12.67 -3.89
C ASP A 34 9.06 12.63 -3.13
N ALA A 35 8.16 13.59 -3.42
CA ALA A 35 6.84 13.62 -2.83
C ALA A 35 6.00 12.39 -3.19
N THR A 36 6.09 11.90 -4.42
CA THR A 36 5.40 10.67 -4.86
C THR A 36 5.94 9.45 -4.13
N ILE A 37 7.26 9.33 -3.99
CA ILE A 37 7.90 8.22 -3.28
C ILE A 37 7.46 8.21 -1.81
N GLN A 38 7.43 9.36 -1.15
CA GLN A 38 6.91 9.47 0.22
C GLN A 38 5.44 9.07 0.32
N ARG A 39 4.62 9.46 -0.67
CA ARG A 39 3.19 9.08 -0.73
C ARG A 39 3.01 7.59 -0.97
N PHE A 40 3.84 6.99 -1.80
CA PHE A 40 3.90 5.55 -1.99
C PHE A 40 4.24 4.85 -0.67
N GLU A 41 5.27 5.30 0.06
CA GLU A 41 5.69 4.65 1.30
C GLU A 41 4.56 4.61 2.33
N PHE A 42 3.93 5.75 2.65
CA PHE A 42 2.86 5.74 3.64
C PHE A 42 1.60 5.01 3.16
N THR A 43 1.34 4.99 1.84
CA THR A 43 0.20 4.25 1.27
C THR A 43 0.44 2.74 1.42
N PHE A 44 1.65 2.27 1.14
CA PHE A 44 2.04 0.89 1.37
C PHE A 44 1.90 0.51 2.85
N GLU A 45 2.38 1.37 3.74
CA GLU A 45 2.27 1.17 5.20
C GLU A 45 0.82 1.00 5.67
N LEU A 46 -0.11 1.78 5.14
CA LEU A 46 -1.53 1.66 5.46
C LEU A 46 -2.13 0.38 4.87
N ALA A 47 -1.77 0.04 3.63
CA ALA A 47 -2.29 -1.14 2.94
C ALA A 47 -1.96 -2.43 3.69
N TRP A 48 -0.69 -2.66 4.03
CA TRP A 48 -0.32 -3.90 4.73
C TRP A 48 -0.84 -3.92 6.17
N LYS A 49 -1.00 -2.77 6.83
CA LYS A 49 -1.63 -2.70 8.17
C LYS A 49 -3.12 -3.03 8.11
N LEU A 50 -3.84 -2.57 7.08
CA LEU A 50 -5.24 -2.94 6.85
C LEU A 50 -5.37 -4.45 6.66
N MET A 51 -4.59 -5.03 5.73
CA MET A 51 -4.56 -6.48 5.51
C MET A 51 -4.31 -7.24 6.82
N ARG A 52 -3.31 -6.81 7.60
CA ARG A 52 -2.98 -7.44 8.87
C ARG A 52 -4.15 -7.43 9.84
N VAL A 53 -4.83 -6.30 10.01
CA VAL A 53 -5.97 -6.20 10.94
C VAL A 53 -7.11 -7.10 10.47
N MET A 54 -7.45 -7.11 9.18
CA MET A 54 -8.49 -8.00 8.65
C MET A 54 -8.17 -9.48 8.85
N ILE A 55 -6.90 -9.88 8.71
CA ILE A 55 -6.45 -11.25 8.99
C ILE A 55 -6.57 -11.58 10.49
N LEU A 56 -6.21 -10.63 11.37
CA LEU A 56 -6.34 -10.79 12.82
C LEU A 56 -7.81 -10.91 13.26
N ASP A 57 -8.71 -10.18 12.62
CA ASP A 57 -10.15 -10.27 12.88
C ASP A 57 -10.71 -11.67 12.55
N LYS A 58 -10.04 -12.43 11.65
CA LYS A 58 -10.31 -13.84 11.36
C LYS A 58 -9.65 -14.81 12.36
N GLY A 59 -9.03 -14.31 13.44
CA GLY A 59 -8.36 -15.12 14.48
C GLY A 59 -6.97 -15.65 14.09
N ILE A 60 -6.38 -15.11 13.02
CA ILE A 60 -5.10 -15.59 12.48
C ILE A 60 -3.98 -14.62 12.88
N GLU A 61 -3.03 -15.08 13.68
CA GLU A 61 -1.83 -14.30 13.98
C GLU A 61 -0.88 -14.26 12.78
N VAL A 62 -0.43 -13.04 12.44
CA VAL A 62 0.55 -12.81 11.38
C VAL A 62 1.39 -11.57 11.68
N PHE A 63 2.69 -11.66 11.38
CA PHE A 63 3.67 -10.63 11.70
C PHE A 63 4.60 -10.36 10.51
N GLY A 64 4.90 -9.08 10.31
CA GLY A 64 5.76 -8.59 9.23
C GLY A 64 5.04 -8.49 7.88
N PRO A 65 5.37 -7.49 7.06
CA PRO A 65 4.64 -7.17 5.84
C PRO A 65 4.64 -8.32 4.82
N LYS A 66 5.78 -9.01 4.65
CA LYS A 66 5.89 -10.15 3.72
C LYS A 66 4.94 -11.30 4.06
N ASN A 67 4.83 -11.66 5.34
CA ASN A 67 3.93 -12.74 5.78
C ASN A 67 2.47 -12.30 5.71
N VAL A 68 2.18 -11.04 6.03
CA VAL A 68 0.85 -10.45 5.88
C VAL A 68 0.39 -10.52 4.43
N ILE A 69 1.22 -10.12 3.47
CA ILE A 69 0.90 -10.19 2.03
C ILE A 69 0.57 -11.63 1.62
N ARG A 70 1.43 -12.59 1.96
CA ARG A 70 1.19 -14.00 1.63
C ARG A 70 -0.09 -14.53 2.25
N ARG A 71 -0.36 -14.19 3.51
CA ARG A 71 -1.58 -14.61 4.19
C ARG A 71 -2.82 -13.91 3.64
N ALA A 72 -2.72 -12.65 3.22
CA ALA A 72 -3.79 -11.90 2.59
C ALA A 72 -4.25 -12.59 1.30
N ALA A 73 -3.32 -13.12 0.50
CA ALA A 73 -3.67 -13.91 -0.67
C ALA A 73 -4.36 -15.24 -0.33
N GLN A 74 -3.92 -15.93 0.73
CA GLN A 74 -4.55 -17.18 1.18
C GLN A 74 -5.98 -17.00 1.70
N VAL A 75 -6.32 -15.81 2.20
CA VAL A 75 -7.67 -15.46 2.63
C VAL A 75 -8.42 -14.64 1.58
N GLU A 76 -7.95 -14.64 0.33
CA GLU A 76 -8.56 -14.03 -0.86
C GLU A 76 -8.77 -12.50 -0.79
N LEU A 77 -8.05 -11.82 0.12
CA LEU A 77 -8.07 -10.37 0.25
C LEU A 77 -7.29 -9.66 -0.87
N ILE A 78 -6.33 -10.36 -1.49
CA ILE A 78 -5.59 -9.94 -2.68
C ILE A 78 -5.39 -11.15 -3.61
N ASN A 79 -5.23 -10.95 -4.93
CA ASN A 79 -5.03 -12.08 -5.85
C ASN A 79 -3.58 -12.40 -6.16
N ASP A 80 -2.73 -11.37 -6.28
CA ASP A 80 -1.34 -11.51 -6.74
C ASP A 80 -0.36 -11.08 -5.64
N PRO A 81 0.02 -11.99 -4.72
CA PRO A 81 0.97 -11.67 -3.67
C PRO A 81 2.37 -11.33 -4.19
N GLU A 82 2.76 -11.80 -5.37
CA GLU A 82 4.10 -11.54 -5.92
C GLU A 82 4.23 -10.08 -6.37
N THR A 83 3.20 -9.53 -7.02
CA THR A 83 3.13 -8.10 -7.31
C THR A 83 3.25 -7.25 -6.03
N TRP A 84 2.57 -7.64 -4.95
CA TRP A 84 2.70 -6.96 -3.64
C TRP A 84 4.10 -7.11 -3.02
N ILE A 85 4.77 -8.26 -3.23
CA ILE A 85 6.15 -8.47 -2.78
C ILE A 85 7.13 -7.56 -3.53
N GLU A 86 6.92 -7.29 -4.82
CA GLU A 86 7.72 -6.31 -5.56
C GLU A 86 7.54 -4.89 -4.98
N PHE A 87 6.32 -4.49 -4.64
CA PHE A 87 6.09 -3.22 -3.95
C PHE A 87 6.74 -3.17 -2.57
N LEU A 88 6.77 -4.29 -1.84
CA LEU A 88 7.50 -4.37 -0.57
C LEU A 88 9.01 -4.15 -0.78
N LYS A 89 9.59 -4.72 -1.84
CA LYS A 89 11.01 -4.49 -2.17
C LYS A 89 11.25 -3.02 -2.49
N ALA A 90 10.44 -2.41 -3.35
CA ALA A 90 10.52 -0.99 -3.66
C ALA A 90 10.39 -0.10 -2.41
N ARG A 91 9.45 -0.43 -1.52
CA ARG A 91 9.29 0.26 -0.24
C ARG A 91 10.52 0.13 0.66
N ASN A 92 11.20 -1.02 0.68
CA ASN A 92 12.42 -1.18 1.47
C ASN A 92 13.61 -0.40 0.89
N LEU A 93 13.56 -0.01 -0.39
CA LEU A 93 14.58 0.82 -1.01
C LEU A 93 14.40 2.32 -0.75
N THR A 94 13.27 2.76 -0.17
CA THR A 94 13.02 4.21 0.06
C THR A 94 14.04 4.85 1.00
N THR A 95 14.70 4.07 1.86
CA THR A 95 15.82 4.55 2.69
C THR A 95 17.06 4.97 1.87
N HIS A 96 17.12 4.57 0.60
CA HIS A 96 18.18 4.89 -0.36
C HIS A 96 17.73 5.91 -1.42
N VAL A 97 16.60 6.60 -1.21
CA VAL A 97 16.03 7.57 -2.18
C VAL A 97 16.96 8.73 -2.54
N TYR A 98 18.03 8.98 -1.79
CA TYR A 98 19.06 9.95 -2.15
C TYR A 98 19.91 9.55 -3.37
N ASP A 99 19.90 8.27 -3.76
CA ASP A 99 20.52 7.75 -4.98
C ASP A 99 19.53 7.88 -6.16
N GLN A 100 19.87 8.72 -7.15
CA GLN A 100 18.95 9.10 -8.23
C GLN A 100 18.43 7.90 -9.05
N PRO A 101 19.29 6.97 -9.51
CA PRO A 101 18.83 5.69 -10.08
C PRO A 101 17.82 4.93 -9.22
N VAL A 102 18.03 4.88 -7.90
CA VAL A 102 17.12 4.19 -6.97
C VAL A 102 15.80 4.94 -6.85
N ALA A 103 15.82 6.26 -6.77
CA ALA A 103 14.62 7.09 -6.73
C ALA A 103 13.76 6.89 -7.99
N GLU A 104 14.39 6.83 -9.17
CA GLU A 104 13.69 6.58 -10.44
C GLU A 104 13.04 5.19 -10.48
N GLU A 105 13.73 4.16 -9.98
CA GLU A 105 13.18 2.81 -9.87
C GLU A 105 11.93 2.80 -8.98
N ILE A 106 12.02 3.39 -7.77
CA ILE A 106 10.91 3.43 -6.82
C ILE A 106 9.76 4.25 -7.40
N TYR A 107 10.04 5.40 -8.03
CA TYR A 107 9.02 6.24 -8.65
C TYR A 107 8.25 5.49 -9.75
N ASN A 108 8.95 4.68 -10.55
CA ASN A 108 8.32 3.85 -11.57
C ASN A 108 7.47 2.72 -10.99
N GLN A 109 7.80 2.20 -9.81
CA GLN A 109 6.94 1.28 -9.07
C GLN A 109 5.73 2.01 -8.47
N ALA A 110 5.93 3.18 -7.88
CA ALA A 110 4.89 3.99 -7.26
C ALA A 110 3.74 4.32 -8.24
N LYS A 111 4.05 4.54 -9.52
CA LYS A 111 3.05 4.76 -10.60
C LYS A 111 2.03 3.63 -10.74
N LYS A 112 2.44 2.39 -10.48
CA LYS A 112 1.64 1.17 -10.67
C LYS A 112 0.85 0.79 -9.42
N PHE A 113 1.25 1.32 -8.27
CA PHE A 113 0.71 0.92 -6.98
C PHE A 113 -0.77 1.27 -6.77
N PRO A 114 -1.30 2.44 -7.20
CA PRO A 114 -2.69 2.81 -6.96
C PRO A 114 -3.70 1.78 -7.46
N GLU A 115 -3.48 1.20 -8.65
CA GLU A 115 -4.37 0.19 -9.23
C GLU A 115 -4.56 -1.01 -8.31
N VAL A 116 -3.45 -1.54 -7.78
CA VAL A 116 -3.46 -2.71 -6.90
C VAL A 116 -4.06 -2.38 -5.52
N VAL A 117 -3.84 -1.15 -5.03
CA VAL A 117 -4.43 -0.68 -3.77
C VAL A 117 -5.95 -0.49 -3.89
N ARG A 118 -6.45 -0.01 -5.02
CA ARG A 118 -7.91 0.11 -5.26
C ARG A 118 -8.58 -1.25 -5.19
N GLU A 119 -7.99 -2.30 -5.78
CA GLU A 119 -8.54 -3.65 -5.68
C GLU A 119 -8.64 -4.12 -4.22
N LEU A 120 -7.60 -3.87 -3.42
CA LEU A 120 -7.62 -4.16 -1.98
C LEU A 120 -8.74 -3.39 -1.26
N ILE A 121 -8.91 -2.09 -1.56
CA ILE A 121 -9.98 -1.25 -0.98
C ILE A 121 -11.36 -1.84 -1.31
N GLU A 122 -11.62 -2.17 -2.58
CA GLU A 122 -12.90 -2.73 -3.01
C GLU A 122 -13.22 -4.07 -2.33
N ARG A 123 -12.22 -4.95 -2.17
CA ARG A 123 -12.39 -6.22 -1.46
C ARG A 123 -12.62 -6.00 0.04
N ALA A 124 -11.87 -5.09 0.64
CA ALA A 124 -12.03 -4.76 2.05
C ALA A 124 -13.41 -4.14 2.35
N GLU A 125 -13.92 -3.27 1.47
CA GLU A 125 -15.27 -2.71 1.60
C GLU A 125 -16.35 -3.80 1.60
N LYS A 126 -16.24 -4.78 0.68
CA LYS A 126 -17.18 -5.91 0.61
C LYS A 126 -17.16 -6.84 1.82
N GLU A 127 -16.03 -7.00 2.50
CA GLU A 127 -15.94 -7.81 3.72
C GLU A 127 -16.44 -7.09 4.99
N ILE A 128 -16.54 -5.75 4.95
CA ILE A 128 -16.88 -4.91 6.11
C ILE A 128 -18.36 -4.46 6.10
N GLU A 129 -19.03 -4.51 4.95
CA GLU A 129 -20.49 -4.39 4.83
C GLU A 129 -21.24 -5.55 5.52
#